data_AF-A0A8S9NK14-F1
#
_entry.id   AF-A0A8S9NK14-F1
#
_cell.length_a   1.000
_cell.length_b   1.000
_cell.length_c   1.000
_cell.angle_alpha   90.00
_cell.angle_beta   90.00
_cell.angle_gamma   90.00
#
_symmetry.space_group_name_H-M   'P 1'
#
loop_
_entity.id
_entity.type
_entity.pdbx_description
1 polymer ?
#
loop_
_entity_poly.entity_id
_entity_poly.type
_entity_poly.pdbx_seq_one_letter_code
_entity_poly.pdbx_strand_id
1 'polypeptide(L)'
;MVINFVQKDIGEMFPKWEFDVEDMPADIDDVYAPVNYNDTHWIAMWISIPKRHIVVWDSICSSISPEELDVVMEPFLYMVPNLLVECASSDEQHAQYSLEPFTYERPTNIPPARAGDCGVYALKYIECHALGIEFSKKDFAKPNGKTMRDEMVVDIFQELPDAHEFENKDNDANLGAYEGS
;
A
#
# COMPACT_ATOMS: atom_id res chain seq x y z
N MET A 1 4.85 19.97 -28.33
CA MET A 1 5.13 20.17 -26.89
C MET A 1 5.53 18.81 -26.34
N VAL A 2 6.82 18.57 -26.18
CA VAL A 2 7.35 17.32 -25.62
C VAL A 2 7.30 17.51 -24.12
N ILE A 3 6.43 16.77 -23.45
CA ILE A 3 6.39 16.76 -21.98
C ILE A 3 7.48 15.76 -21.58
N ASN A 4 8.63 16.27 -21.15
CA ASN A 4 9.66 15.46 -20.54
C ASN A 4 9.15 15.01 -19.17
N PHE A 5 8.82 13.72 -19.05
CA PHE A 5 8.67 13.10 -17.74
C PHE A 5 10.07 13.03 -17.12
N VAL A 6 10.29 13.78 -16.04
CA VAL A 6 11.44 13.56 -15.17
C VAL A 6 11.03 12.41 -14.26
N GLN A 7 11.59 11.23 -14.53
CA GLN A 7 11.60 10.12 -13.57
C GLN A 7 12.34 10.65 -12.34
N LYS A 8 11.63 10.81 -11.22
CA LYS A 8 12.25 11.08 -9.93
C LYS A 8 12.56 9.74 -9.29
N ASP A 9 13.77 9.56 -8.78
CA ASP A 9 14.16 8.35 -8.06
C ASP A 9 13.24 8.18 -6.84
N ILE A 10 12.84 6.95 -6.53
CA ILE A 10 11.93 6.64 -5.41
C ILE A 10 12.56 7.06 -4.08
N GLY A 11 13.88 6.99 -3.96
CA GLY A 11 14.65 7.50 -2.82
C GLY A 11 14.67 9.02 -2.68
N GLU A 12 14.23 9.77 -3.70
CA GLU A 12 13.92 11.22 -3.56
C GLU A 12 12.47 11.47 -3.13
N MET A 13 11.57 10.49 -3.28
CA MET A 13 10.17 10.58 -2.84
C MET A 13 9.98 10.23 -1.37
N PHE A 14 10.82 9.35 -0.83
CA PHE A 14 10.76 8.95 0.58
C PHE A 14 12.10 9.28 1.24
N PRO A 15 12.12 10.05 2.34
CA PRO A 15 13.37 10.32 3.05
C PRO A 15 14.00 8.99 3.48
N LYS A 16 15.33 8.88 3.35
CA LYS A 16 16.10 7.79 3.93
C LYS A 16 15.84 7.78 5.44
N TRP A 17 15.12 6.75 5.90
CA TRP A 17 14.87 6.52 7.32
C TRP A 17 16.14 5.98 7.98
N GLU A 18 17.04 6.87 8.41
CA GLU A 18 17.93 6.54 9.52
C GLU A 18 17.05 6.60 10.78
N PHE A 19 16.90 5.46 11.47
CA PHE A 19 16.16 5.36 12.74
C PHE A 19 16.95 6.06 13.86
N ASP A 20 17.01 7.39 13.80
CA ASP A 20 17.27 8.20 14.98
C ASP A 20 15.92 8.44 15.66
N VAL A 21 15.70 7.75 16.77
CA VAL A 21 14.44 7.68 17.55
C VAL A 21 14.04 9.03 18.18
N GLU A 22 14.69 10.14 17.83
CA GLU A 22 14.50 11.46 18.44
C GLU A 22 13.79 12.50 17.57
N ASP A 23 13.50 12.24 16.30
CA ASP A 23 12.64 13.10 15.48
C ASP A 23 11.46 12.27 14.95
N MET A 24 10.29 12.34 15.60
CA MET A 24 9.01 12.04 14.95
C MET A 24 8.58 13.34 14.24
N PRO A 25 8.90 13.55 12.96
CA PRO A 25 8.75 14.83 12.32
C PRO A 25 7.41 14.84 11.56
N ALA A 26 6.56 15.81 11.88
CA ALA A 26 5.27 16.10 11.26
C ALA A 26 4.09 15.19 11.66
N ASP A 27 2.93 15.82 11.84
CA ASP A 27 1.65 15.14 11.96
C ASP A 27 1.45 14.25 10.72
N ILE A 28 1.39 12.93 10.91
CA ILE A 28 1.14 11.99 9.82
C ILE A 28 -0.33 12.15 9.41
N ASP A 29 -0.55 12.63 8.19
CA ASP A 29 -1.89 12.84 7.66
C ASP A 29 -2.44 11.62 6.91
N ASP A 30 -1.58 10.87 6.23
CA ASP A 30 -1.97 9.80 5.30
C ASP A 30 -1.14 8.54 5.53
N VAL A 31 -1.81 7.39 5.58
CA VAL A 31 -1.19 6.06 5.65
C VAL A 31 -1.63 5.24 4.44
N TYR A 32 -0.68 4.58 3.77
CA TYR A 32 -0.95 3.71 2.64
C TYR A 32 -0.60 2.26 2.98
N ALA A 33 -1.48 1.33 2.61
CA ALA A 33 -1.27 -0.08 2.85
C ALA A 33 -1.77 -0.93 1.66
N PRO A 34 -0.91 -1.74 1.01
CA PRO A 34 -1.39 -2.83 0.17
C PRO A 34 -1.89 -3.97 1.07
N VAL A 35 -3.12 -4.43 0.84
CA VAL A 35 -3.73 -5.53 1.60
C VAL A 35 -3.99 -6.69 0.66
N ASN A 36 -3.57 -7.90 1.06
CA ASN A 36 -3.83 -9.12 0.32
C ASN A 36 -5.07 -9.83 0.88
N TYR A 37 -6.08 -9.98 0.05
CA TYR A 37 -7.28 -10.75 0.31
C TYR A 37 -7.12 -12.19 -0.17
N ASN A 38 -7.29 -13.14 0.77
CA ASN A 38 -7.23 -14.59 0.53
C ASN A 38 -5.98 -15.03 -0.26
N ASP A 39 -4.82 -14.42 0.01
CA ASP A 39 -3.53 -14.69 -0.66
C ASP A 39 -3.55 -14.62 -2.20
N THR A 40 -4.56 -13.98 -2.78
CA THR A 40 -4.83 -14.03 -4.23
C THR A 40 -5.14 -12.69 -4.86
N HIS A 41 -5.60 -11.70 -4.08
CA HIS A 41 -6.02 -10.41 -4.62
C HIS A 41 -5.51 -9.25 -3.78
N TRP A 42 -4.77 -8.34 -4.41
CA TRP A 42 -4.25 -7.14 -3.74
C TRP A 42 -5.15 -5.94 -3.97
N ILE A 43 -5.50 -5.27 -2.87
CA ILE A 43 -6.16 -3.95 -2.84
C ILE A 43 -5.19 -2.92 -2.26
N ALA A 44 -5.34 -1.66 -2.64
CA ALA A 44 -4.64 -0.56 -2.00
C ALA A 44 -5.59 0.19 -1.06
N MET A 45 -5.13 0.44 0.16
CA MET A 45 -5.83 1.26 1.14
C MET A 45 -5.10 2.58 1.31
N TRP A 46 -5.86 3.66 1.30
CA TRP A 46 -5.43 4.98 1.73
C TRP A 46 -6.26 5.39 2.95
N ILE A 47 -5.59 5.56 4.09
CA ILE A 47 -6.19 5.97 5.36
C ILE A 47 -5.83 7.45 5.57
N SER A 48 -6.83 8.32 5.50
CA SER A 48 -6.65 9.74 5.84
C SER A 48 -7.04 9.97 7.29
N ILE A 49 -6.05 10.27 8.13
CA ILE A 49 -6.22 10.49 9.57
C ILE A 49 -7.08 11.74 9.83
N PRO A 50 -6.82 12.91 9.20
CA PRO A 50 -7.64 14.11 9.41
C PRO A 50 -9.09 13.93 8.98
N LYS A 51 -9.34 13.17 7.90
CA LYS A 51 -10.70 12.91 7.39
C LYS A 51 -11.40 11.76 8.09
N ARG A 52 -10.67 10.97 8.89
CA ARG A 52 -11.17 9.73 9.51
C ARG A 52 -11.84 8.81 8.49
N HIS A 53 -11.20 8.68 7.34
CA HIS A 53 -11.77 8.01 6.18
C HIS A 53 -10.73 7.13 5.47
N ILE A 54 -11.16 5.95 5.06
CA ILE A 54 -10.36 4.98 4.32
C ILE A 54 -10.91 4.84 2.90
N VAL A 55 -10.05 5.01 1.90
CA VAL A 55 -10.39 4.73 0.51
C VAL A 55 -9.74 3.41 0.10
N VAL A 56 -10.54 2.48 -0.41
CA VAL A 56 -10.08 1.19 -0.93
C VAL A 56 -10.07 1.21 -2.46
N TRP A 57 -8.88 1.22 -3.06
CA TRP A 57 -8.72 1.07 -4.49
C TRP A 57 -8.59 -0.40 -4.87
N ASP A 58 -9.66 -0.93 -5.47
CA ASP A 58 -9.76 -2.31 -5.92
C ASP A 58 -9.77 -2.39 -7.46
N SER A 59 -8.63 -2.75 -8.03
CA SER A 59 -8.45 -2.85 -9.48
C SER A 59 -9.26 -3.97 -10.15
N ILE A 60 -9.77 -4.93 -9.37
CA ILE A 60 -10.62 -6.04 -9.84
C ILE A 60 -11.80 -6.16 -8.87
N CYS A 61 -12.68 -5.15 -8.87
CA CYS A 61 -13.81 -5.02 -7.93
C CYS A 61 -14.74 -6.25 -7.85
N SER A 62 -14.72 -7.15 -8.84
CA SER A 62 -15.46 -8.42 -8.80
C SER A 62 -14.82 -9.50 -7.93
N SER A 63 -13.59 -9.30 -7.45
CA SER A 63 -12.83 -10.28 -6.66
C SER A 63 -13.26 -10.32 -5.19
N ILE A 64 -13.87 -9.26 -4.67
CA ILE A 64 -14.36 -9.16 -3.29
C ILE A 64 -15.79 -8.63 -3.33
N SER A 65 -16.74 -9.37 -2.78
CA SER A 65 -18.12 -8.86 -2.63
C SER A 65 -18.15 -7.66 -1.65
N PRO A 66 -19.15 -6.77 -1.72
CA PRO A 66 -19.31 -5.72 -0.73
C PRO A 66 -19.33 -6.24 0.72
N GLU A 67 -20.02 -7.37 0.96
CA GLU A 67 -20.18 -7.96 2.28
C GLU A 67 -18.87 -8.54 2.82
N GLU A 68 -18.05 -9.17 1.96
CA GLU A 68 -16.71 -9.64 2.35
C GLU A 68 -15.77 -8.48 2.61
N LEU A 69 -15.89 -7.40 1.83
CA LEU A 69 -15.10 -6.21 2.04
C LEU A 69 -15.46 -5.54 3.38
N ASP A 70 -16.73 -5.49 3.77
CA ASP A 70 -17.15 -5.00 5.09
C ASP A 70 -16.43 -5.76 6.22
N VAL A 71 -16.33 -7.09 6.11
CA VAL A 71 -15.63 -7.94 7.09
C VAL A 71 -14.11 -7.65 7.10
N VAL A 72 -13.49 -7.45 5.94
CA VAL A 72 -12.06 -7.08 5.84
C VAL A 72 -11.82 -5.70 6.45
N MET A 73 -12.72 -4.75 6.23
CA MET A 73 -12.54 -3.36 6.65
C MET A 73 -12.82 -3.15 8.13
N GLU A 74 -13.79 -3.86 8.71
CA GLU A 74 -14.20 -3.75 10.12
C GLU A 74 -13.00 -3.58 11.08
N PRO A 75 -12.00 -4.47 11.14
CA PRO A 75 -10.89 -4.33 12.06
C PRO A 75 -10.13 -3.01 11.87
N PHE A 76 -9.93 -2.52 10.66
CA PHE A 76 -9.23 -1.25 10.40
C PHE A 76 -10.04 -0.05 10.89
N LEU A 77 -11.37 -0.06 10.72
CA LEU A 77 -12.23 1.05 11.14
C LEU A 77 -12.17 1.30 12.64
N TYR A 78 -12.04 0.23 13.43
CA TYR A 78 -11.92 0.30 14.89
C TYR A 78 -10.47 0.42 15.36
N MET A 79 -9.54 -0.30 14.73
CA MET A 79 -8.15 -0.36 15.18
C MET A 79 -7.42 0.97 14.96
N VAL A 80 -7.63 1.65 13.83
CA VAL A 80 -6.93 2.91 13.52
C VAL A 80 -7.19 3.98 14.60
N PRO A 81 -8.46 4.29 14.99
CA PRO A 81 -8.72 5.19 16.13
C PRO A 81 -7.99 4.82 17.42
N ASN A 82 -7.97 3.53 17.77
CA ASN A 82 -7.31 3.06 18.99
C ASN A 82 -5.80 3.24 18.91
N LEU A 83 -5.18 2.90 17.77
CA LEU A 83 -3.74 3.10 17.57
C LEU A 83 -3.35 4.58 17.62
N LEU A 84 -4.16 5.49 17.07
CA LEU A 84 -3.89 6.93 17.15
C LEU A 84 -3.88 7.44 18.59
N VAL A 85 -4.82 6.94 19.41
CA VAL A 85 -4.90 7.28 20.84
C VAL A 85 -3.72 6.71 21.61
N GLU A 86 -3.36 5.44 21.39
CA GLU A 86 -2.22 4.78 22.04
C GLU A 86 -0.87 5.40 21.64
N CYS A 87 -0.74 5.87 20.40
CA CYS A 87 0.47 6.53 19.89
C CYS A 87 0.56 8.02 20.26
N ALA A 88 -0.44 8.60 20.92
CA ALA A 88 -0.42 10.00 21.30
C ALA A 88 0.72 10.27 22.30
N SER A 89 1.62 11.21 21.96
CA SER A 89 2.78 11.52 22.80
C SER A 89 2.47 12.48 23.96
N SER A 90 1.26 13.04 23.98
CA SER A 90 0.79 13.99 24.98
C SER A 90 -0.72 13.92 25.21
N ASP A 91 -1.16 14.38 26.38
CA ASP A 91 -2.60 14.50 26.72
C ASP A 91 -3.35 15.43 25.75
N GLU A 92 -2.67 16.45 25.21
CA GLU A 92 -3.26 17.38 24.23
C GLU A 92 -3.52 16.70 22.88
N GLN A 93 -2.60 15.87 22.38
CA GLN A 93 -2.83 15.07 21.18
C GLN A 93 -3.89 13.99 21.42
N HIS A 94 -3.84 13.32 22.58
CA HIS A 94 -4.81 12.31 22.96
C HIS A 94 -6.24 12.90 22.99
N ALA A 95 -6.41 14.14 23.45
CA ALA A 95 -7.71 14.82 23.46
C ALA A 95 -8.25 15.17 22.05
N GLN A 96 -7.41 15.17 21.01
CA GLN A 96 -7.83 15.45 19.63
C GLN A 96 -8.42 14.22 18.93
N TYR A 97 -8.06 13.01 19.35
CA TYR A 97 -8.49 11.79 18.69
C TYR A 97 -9.79 11.25 19.28
N SER A 98 -10.78 11.05 18.40
CA SER A 98 -12.01 10.33 18.72
C SER A 98 -11.82 8.82 18.52
N LEU A 99 -12.41 8.01 19.40
CA LEU A 99 -12.50 6.54 19.29
C LEU A 99 -13.66 6.07 18.39
N GLU A 100 -14.45 6.98 17.82
CA GLU A 100 -15.49 6.60 16.86
C GLU A 100 -14.89 5.83 15.67
N PRO A 101 -15.58 4.83 15.11
CA PRO A 101 -15.02 4.11 13.97
C PRO A 101 -14.77 5.04 12.78
N PHE A 102 -13.70 4.78 12.03
CA PHE A 102 -13.50 5.45 10.75
C PHE A 102 -14.58 5.01 9.76
N THR A 103 -14.76 5.82 8.73
CA THR A 103 -15.62 5.47 7.59
C THR A 103 -14.76 4.95 6.45
N TYR A 104 -15.35 4.25 5.49
CA TYR A 104 -14.63 3.83 4.30
C TYR A 104 -15.50 3.89 3.04
N GLU A 105 -14.83 3.97 1.88
CA GLU A 105 -15.46 3.84 0.58
C GLU A 105 -14.61 2.98 -0.38
N ARG A 106 -15.28 2.37 -1.36
CA ARG A 106 -14.63 1.69 -2.49
C ARG A 106 -15.05 2.38 -3.79
N PRO A 107 -14.24 3.29 -4.35
CA PRO A 107 -14.55 3.96 -5.60
C PRO A 107 -14.58 2.98 -6.77
N THR A 108 -15.55 3.11 -7.65
CA THR A 108 -15.71 2.24 -8.85
C THR A 108 -15.18 2.87 -10.13
N ASN A 109 -14.88 4.16 -10.10
CA ASN A 109 -14.41 4.97 -11.23
C ASN A 109 -12.87 4.99 -11.34
N ILE A 110 -12.20 3.91 -10.96
CA ILE A 110 -10.75 3.76 -11.07
C ILE A 110 -10.37 2.87 -12.27
N PRO A 111 -9.13 2.96 -12.78
CA PRO A 111 -8.68 2.05 -13.83
C PRO A 111 -8.84 0.57 -13.43
N PRO A 112 -9.26 -0.34 -14.32
CA PRO A 112 -9.34 -1.76 -13.97
C PRO A 112 -8.09 -2.53 -14.42
N ALA A 113 -7.62 -3.46 -13.60
CA ALA A 113 -6.54 -4.38 -13.94
C ALA A 113 -7.05 -5.63 -14.69
N ARG A 114 -6.12 -6.44 -15.22
CA ARG A 114 -6.38 -7.85 -15.56
C ARG A 114 -6.00 -8.75 -14.39
N ALA A 115 -6.50 -9.98 -14.41
CA ALA A 115 -6.06 -11.02 -13.46
C ALA A 115 -4.53 -11.15 -13.48
N GLY A 116 -3.92 -11.21 -12.29
CA GLY A 116 -2.47 -11.26 -12.10
C GLY A 116 -1.76 -9.90 -12.03
N ASP A 117 -2.44 -8.79 -12.32
CA ASP A 117 -1.85 -7.44 -12.26
C ASP A 117 -2.32 -6.64 -11.02
N CYS A 118 -3.17 -7.18 -10.14
CA CYS A 118 -3.73 -6.43 -9.01
C CYS A 118 -2.67 -5.87 -8.05
N GLY A 119 -1.57 -6.60 -7.81
CA GLY A 119 -0.47 -6.12 -6.96
C GLY A 119 0.24 -4.89 -7.51
N VAL A 120 0.61 -4.89 -8.79
CA VAL A 120 1.29 -3.74 -9.43
C VAL A 120 0.33 -2.54 -9.55
N TYR A 121 -0.96 -2.78 -9.75
CA TYR A 121 -1.97 -1.71 -9.77
C TYR A 121 -2.18 -1.11 -8.37
N ALA A 122 -2.22 -1.92 -7.31
CA ALA A 122 -2.32 -1.45 -5.93
C ALA A 122 -1.17 -0.49 -5.60
N LEU A 123 0.07 -0.88 -5.90
CA LEU A 123 1.23 -0.01 -5.70
C LEU A 123 1.18 1.25 -6.57
N LYS A 124 0.75 1.14 -7.83
CA LYS A 124 0.66 2.31 -8.72
C LYS A 124 -0.40 3.31 -8.25
N TYR A 125 -1.53 2.86 -7.70
CA TYR A 125 -2.51 3.77 -7.11
C TYR A 125 -1.94 4.56 -5.94
N ILE A 126 -1.20 3.88 -5.06
CA ILE A 126 -0.53 4.51 -3.93
C ILE A 126 0.47 5.55 -4.44
N GLU A 127 1.33 5.19 -5.39
CA GLU A 127 2.33 6.08 -5.98
C GLU A 127 1.68 7.32 -6.62
N CYS A 128 0.65 7.13 -7.47
CA CYS A 128 -0.05 8.22 -8.12
C CYS A 128 -0.72 9.14 -7.10
N HIS A 129 -1.40 8.58 -6.09
CA HIS A 129 -2.09 9.37 -5.08
C HIS A 129 -1.11 10.15 -4.18
N ALA A 130 -0.03 9.51 -3.73
CA ALA A 130 1.02 10.15 -2.94
C ALA A 130 1.70 11.31 -3.71
N LEU A 131 1.81 11.20 -5.03
CA LEU A 131 2.34 12.26 -5.90
C LEU A 131 1.31 13.34 -6.28
N GLY A 132 0.04 13.19 -5.90
CA GLY A 132 -1.03 14.09 -6.33
C GLY A 132 -1.32 14.00 -7.84
N ILE A 133 -1.04 12.86 -8.46
CA ILE A 133 -1.25 12.60 -9.88
C ILE A 133 -2.56 11.82 -10.08
N GLU A 134 -3.40 12.28 -11.01
CA GLU A 134 -4.63 11.58 -11.36
C GLU A 134 -4.38 10.21 -12.00
N PHE A 135 -5.29 9.26 -11.79
CA PHE A 135 -5.24 7.96 -12.42
C PHE A 135 -5.54 8.04 -13.92
N SER A 136 -4.49 8.22 -14.71
CA SER A 136 -4.55 8.33 -16.17
C SER A 136 -4.88 6.98 -16.82
N LYS A 137 -5.93 6.95 -17.65
CA LYS A 137 -6.30 5.77 -18.45
C LYS A 137 -5.18 5.28 -19.37
N LYS A 138 -4.28 6.19 -19.78
CA LYS A 138 -3.16 5.85 -20.65
C LYS A 138 -2.11 5.05 -19.89
N ASP A 139 -1.82 5.44 -18.66
CA ASP A 139 -0.74 4.85 -17.86
C ASP A 139 -1.19 3.52 -17.28
N PHE A 140 -2.45 3.42 -16.87
CA PHE A 140 -3.11 2.19 -16.44
C PHE A 140 -3.73 1.38 -17.57
N ALA A 141 -3.32 1.58 -18.82
CA ALA A 141 -3.82 0.77 -19.93
C ALA A 141 -3.38 -0.69 -19.73
N LYS A 142 -4.31 -1.64 -19.91
CA LYS A 142 -4.04 -3.10 -19.71
C LYS A 142 -2.75 -3.63 -20.37
N PRO A 143 -2.35 -3.20 -21.59
CA PRO A 143 -1.08 -3.63 -22.20
C PRO A 143 0.15 -3.23 -21.38
N ASN A 144 0.06 -2.16 -20.60
CA ASN A 144 1.17 -1.61 -19.83
C ASN A 144 1.44 -2.38 -18.54
N GLY A 145 0.60 -3.34 -18.12
CA GLY A 145 0.80 -4.07 -16.87
C GLY A 145 2.17 -4.77 -16.79
N LYS A 146 2.73 -5.20 -17.94
CA LYS A 146 4.10 -5.71 -18.00
C LYS A 146 5.12 -4.58 -17.78
N THR A 147 4.99 -3.46 -18.48
CA THR A 147 5.87 -2.29 -18.33
C THR A 147 5.86 -1.77 -16.89
N MET A 148 4.68 -1.64 -16.26
CA MET A 148 4.54 -1.22 -14.87
C MET A 148 5.29 -2.16 -13.91
N ARG A 149 5.21 -3.48 -14.16
CA ARG A 149 5.98 -4.45 -13.37
C ARG A 149 7.48 -4.32 -13.60
N ASP A 150 7.89 -4.20 -14.84
CA ASP A 150 9.30 -4.08 -15.21
C ASP A 150 9.91 -2.81 -14.59
N GLU A 151 9.18 -1.68 -14.63
CA GLU A 151 9.55 -0.42 -13.97
C GLU A 151 9.66 -0.60 -12.45
N MET A 152 8.63 -1.13 -11.78
CA MET A 152 8.69 -1.34 -10.33
C MET A 152 9.80 -2.29 -9.89
N VAL A 153 10.09 -3.34 -10.66
CA VAL A 153 11.21 -4.25 -10.36
C VAL A 153 12.55 -3.52 -10.48
N VAL A 154 12.71 -2.68 -11.51
CA VAL A 154 13.91 -1.85 -11.68
C VAL A 154 14.05 -0.89 -10.49
N ASP A 155 12.98 -0.20 -10.12
CA ASP A 155 13.00 0.77 -9.03
C ASP A 155 13.35 0.08 -7.70
N ILE A 156 12.70 -1.05 -7.36
CA ILE A 156 13.01 -1.81 -6.13
C ILE A 156 14.47 -2.29 -6.13
N PHE A 157 14.98 -2.77 -7.27
CA PHE A 157 16.36 -3.23 -7.38
C PHE A 157 17.37 -2.10 -7.20
N GLN A 158 17.06 -0.90 -7.69
CA GLN A 158 17.90 0.29 -7.52
C GLN A 158 17.87 0.81 -6.07
N GLU A 159 16.74 0.75 -5.39
CA GLU A 159 16.60 1.16 -3.98
C GLU A 159 17.24 0.16 -3.00
N LEU A 160 17.32 -1.12 -3.39
CA LEU A 160 17.90 -2.19 -2.58
C LEU A 160 19.12 -2.82 -3.25
N PRO A 161 20.22 -2.06 -3.48
CA PRO A 161 21.38 -2.55 -4.21
C PRO A 161 22.00 -3.80 -3.55
N ASP A 162 21.87 -3.93 -2.22
CA ASP A 162 22.44 -5.04 -1.43
C ASP A 162 21.42 -6.15 -1.09
N ALA A 163 20.16 -6.06 -1.55
CA ALA A 163 19.15 -7.06 -1.16
C ALA A 163 19.40 -8.47 -1.72
N HIS A 164 20.29 -8.59 -2.70
CA HIS A 164 20.77 -9.87 -3.21
C HIS A 164 21.70 -10.60 -2.22
N GLU A 165 22.17 -9.94 -1.17
CA GLU A 165 22.99 -10.53 -0.09
C GLU A 165 22.17 -11.01 1.12
N PHE A 166 20.86 -10.75 1.17
CA PHE A 166 20.02 -11.32 2.24
C PHE A 166 19.90 -12.83 2.06
N GLU A 167 20.65 -13.59 2.86
CA GLU A 167 20.43 -15.03 3.01
C GLU A 167 18.99 -15.28 3.46
N ASN A 168 18.21 -15.99 2.64
CA ASN A 168 16.92 -16.56 3.05
C ASN A 168 17.19 -17.56 4.20
N LYS A 169 16.92 -17.16 5.44
CA LYS A 169 17.04 -18.06 6.61
C LYS A 169 15.85 -19.01 6.80
N ASP A 170 14.87 -18.96 5.90
CA ASP A 170 13.68 -19.80 5.95
C ASP A 170 13.71 -20.84 4.81
N ASN A 171 14.26 -22.05 5.04
CA ASN A 171 13.75 -23.37 4.56
C ASN A 171 14.71 -24.59 4.59
N ASP A 172 15.51 -24.82 5.62
CA ASP A 172 16.18 -26.14 5.77
C ASP A 172 15.37 -27.18 6.55
N ALA A 173 14.17 -26.83 7.06
CA ALA A 173 13.41 -27.70 7.96
C ALA A 173 12.50 -28.74 7.26
N ASN A 174 12.47 -28.85 5.92
CA ASN A 174 11.51 -29.75 5.25
C ASN A 174 12.08 -30.61 4.10
N LEU A 175 13.37 -30.94 4.13
CA LEU A 175 13.98 -31.89 3.17
C LEU A 175 13.96 -33.36 3.63
N GLY A 176 13.31 -33.69 4.75
CA GLY A 176 13.33 -35.04 5.35
C GLY A 176 12.16 -35.97 5.04
N ALA A 177 11.14 -35.56 4.25
CA ALA A 177 9.89 -36.32 4.15
C ALA A 177 9.77 -37.28 2.94
N TYR A 178 10.84 -37.50 2.17
CA TYR A 178 10.80 -38.42 1.02
C TYR A 178 12.00 -39.38 0.97
N GLU A 179 12.12 -40.26 1.95
CA GLU A 179 12.63 -41.64 1.80
C GLU A 179 11.88 -42.49 2.85
N GLY A 180 11.26 -43.65 2.59
CA GLY A 180 11.14 -44.49 1.40
C GLY A 180 9.93 -45.42 1.59
N SER A 181 9.38 -45.86 0.45
CA SER A 181 8.45 -46.99 0.33
C SER A 181 9.21 -48.28 0.06
#